data_AF-A0A530GCN7-F1
#
_entry.id   AF-A0A530GCN7-F1
#
_cell.length_a   1.000
_cell.length_b   1.000
_cell.length_c   1.000
_cell.angle_alpha   90.00
_cell.angle_beta   90.00
_cell.angle_gamma   90.00
#
_symmetry.space_group_name_H-M   'P 1'
#
loop_
_entity.id
_entity.type
_entity.pdbx_description
1 polymer ?
#
loop_
_entity_poly.entity_id
_entity_poly.type
_entity_poly.pdbx_seq_one_letter_code
_entity_poly.pdbx_strand_id
1 'polypeptide(L)' 'LREAIAKKFKRENNLDYRPEQTIVGTGGKQILFNAFMATLNPGDEVIIPRPYWVSYPEMVAICGGTSAVSLK' A
#
# COMPACT_ATOMS: atom_id res chain seq x y z
N LEU A 1 20.12 -3.69 -3.52
CA LEU A 1 18.86 -4.22 -2.94
C LEU A 1 17.64 -4.03 -3.85
N ARG A 2 17.32 -2.80 -4.29
CA ARG A 2 16.15 -2.54 -5.18
C ARG A 2 16.15 -3.38 -6.46
N GLU A 3 17.29 -3.49 -7.15
CA GLU A 3 17.44 -4.37 -8.32
C GLU A 3 17.11 -5.84 -8.02
N ALA A 4 17.55 -6.35 -6.88
CA ALA A 4 17.30 -7.74 -6.49
C ALA A 4 15.80 -7.97 -6.22
N ILE A 5 15.13 -6.99 -5.62
CA ILE A 5 13.67 -7.01 -5.38
C ILE A 5 12.91 -6.96 -6.71
N ALA A 6 13.29 -6.06 -7.63
CA ALA A 6 12.70 -5.98 -8.96
C ALA A 6 12.84 -7.31 -9.73
N LYS A 7 14.05 -7.91 -9.74
CA LYS A 7 14.30 -9.23 -10.34
C LYS A 7 13.48 -10.34 -9.67
N LYS A 8 13.29 -10.29 -8.35
CA LYS A 8 12.44 -11.23 -7.61
C LYS A 8 10.98 -11.11 -8.07
N PHE A 9 10.42 -9.91 -8.14
CA PHE A 9 9.05 -9.67 -8.61
C PHE A 9 8.85 -10.20 -10.04
N LYS A 10 9.83 -10.06 -10.93
CA LYS A 10 9.75 -10.66 -12.27
C LYS A 10 9.72 -12.19 -12.22
N ARG A 11 10.62 -12.80 -11.45
CA ARG A 11 10.74 -14.26 -11.32
C ARG A 11 9.53 -14.92 -10.67
N GLU A 12 8.99 -14.32 -9.61
CA GLU A 12 7.99 -14.96 -8.73
C GLU A 12 6.56 -14.45 -8.96
N ASN A 13 6.40 -13.24 -9.51
CA ASN A 13 5.08 -12.60 -9.70
C ASN A 13 4.82 -12.19 -11.15
N ASN A 14 5.78 -12.42 -12.06
CA ASN A 14 5.74 -11.96 -13.46
C ASN A 14 5.52 -10.43 -13.61
N LEU A 15 6.01 -9.64 -12.65
CA LEU A 15 5.93 -8.19 -12.68
C LEU A 15 7.28 -7.59 -13.09
N ASP A 16 7.29 -6.75 -14.12
CA ASP A 16 8.50 -6.12 -14.65
C ASP A 16 8.60 -4.67 -14.18
N TYR A 17 9.44 -4.43 -13.17
CA TYR A 17 9.66 -3.11 -12.58
C TYR A 17 11.12 -2.70 -12.69
N ARG A 18 11.36 -1.41 -12.91
CA ARG A 18 12.70 -0.84 -12.80
C ARG A 18 13.08 -0.62 -11.33
N PRO A 19 14.38 -0.62 -10.97
CA PRO A 19 14.82 -0.33 -9.61
C PRO A 19 14.31 1.02 -9.06
N GLU A 20 14.10 2.02 -9.92
CA GLU A 20 13.57 3.35 -9.55
C GLU A 20 12.08 3.32 -9.17
N GLN A 21 11.36 2.28 -9.59
CA GLN A 21 9.95 2.03 -9.23
C GLN A 21 9.82 1.19 -7.95
N THR A 22 10.93 0.87 -7.27
CA THR A 22 10.96 0.05 -6.05
C THR A 22 11.38 0.89 -4.85
N ILE A 23 10.61 0.86 -3.77
CA ILE A 23 10.94 1.53 -2.50
C ILE A 23 11.29 0.46 -1.46
N VAL A 24 12.33 0.71 -0.67
CA VAL A 24 12.71 -0.13 0.48
C VAL A 24 12.45 0.67 1.76
N GLY A 25 11.82 0.05 2.74
CA GLY A 25 11.51 0.66 4.04
C GLY A 25 11.58 -0.35 5.17
N THR A 26 11.34 0.12 6.38
CA THR A 26 11.47 -0.63 7.63
C THR A 26 10.19 -1.45 7.93
N GLY A 27 9.75 -2.23 6.95
CA GLY A 27 8.59 -3.12 7.03
C GLY A 27 7.34 -2.65 6.29
N GLY A 28 6.40 -3.59 6.07
CA GLY A 28 5.22 -3.36 5.22
C GLY A 28 4.27 -2.29 5.72
N LYS A 29 4.15 -2.11 7.05
CA LYS A 29 3.30 -1.06 7.65
C LYS A 29 3.71 0.34 7.19
N GLN A 30 5.01 0.62 7.20
CA GLN A 30 5.53 1.92 6.76
C GLN A 30 5.31 2.12 5.26
N ILE A 31 5.56 1.10 4.43
CA ILE A 31 5.36 1.19 2.97
C ILE A 31 3.90 1.50 2.62
N LEU A 32 2.96 0.83 3.28
CA LEU A 32 1.52 1.06 3.08
C LEU A 32 1.10 2.45 3.55
N PHE A 33 1.58 2.89 4.72
CA PHE A 33 1.31 4.23 5.21
C PHE A 33 1.84 5.33 4.27
N ASN A 34 3.06 5.18 3.77
CA ASN A 34 3.63 6.10 2.79
C ASN A 34 2.83 6.13 1.49
N ALA A 35 2.32 4.99 1.04
CA ALA A 35 1.46 4.93 -0.14
C ALA A 35 0.18 5.74 0.09
N PHE A 36 -0.52 5.53 1.21
CA PHE A 36 -1.72 6.30 1.54
C PHE A 36 -1.45 7.81 1.65
N MET A 37 -0.40 8.20 2.37
CA MET A 37 0.02 9.60 2.50
C MET A 37 0.35 10.26 1.16
N ALA A 38 0.89 9.50 0.20
CA ALA A 38 1.29 10.03 -1.10
C ALA A 38 0.12 10.12 -2.10
N THR A 39 -0.97 9.36 -1.89
CA THR A 39 -2.03 9.22 -2.88
C THR A 39 -3.41 9.71 -2.44
N LEU A 40 -3.68 9.79 -1.14
CA LEU A 40 -5.00 10.18 -0.62
C LEU A 40 -5.10 11.69 -0.40
N ASN A 41 -6.25 12.24 -0.75
CA ASN A 41 -6.68 13.57 -0.36
C ASN A 41 -7.75 13.49 0.74
N PRO A 42 -7.94 14.56 1.53
CA PRO A 42 -9.04 14.64 2.47
C PRO A 42 -10.40 14.43 1.78
N GLY A 43 -11.21 13.54 2.34
CA GLY A 43 -12.52 13.16 1.80
C GLY A 43 -12.51 11.97 0.84
N ASP A 44 -11.33 11.49 0.39
CA ASP A 44 -11.26 10.31 -0.48
C ASP A 44 -11.81 9.06 0.23
N GLU A 45 -12.52 8.22 -0.52
CA GLU A 45 -13.09 6.97 -0.03
C GLU A 45 -12.16 5.79 -0.38
N VAL A 46 -11.79 4.99 0.62
CA VAL A 46 -10.91 3.83 0.46
C VAL A 46 -11.67 2.54 0.73
N ILE A 47 -11.74 1.68 -0.26
CA ILE A 47 -12.41 0.38 -0.17
C ILE A 47 -11.55 -0.60 0.64
N ILE A 48 -12.10 -1.10 1.75
CA ILE A 48 -11.44 -2.06 2.64
C ILE A 48 -12.31 -3.33 2.78
N PRO A 49 -11.95 -4.45 2.14
CA PRO A 49 -12.68 -5.71 2.28
C PRO A 49 -12.55 -6.32 3.68
N ARG A 50 -13.61 -6.95 4.19
CA ARG A 50 -13.56 -7.73 5.45
C ARG A 50 -13.19 -9.20 5.20
N PRO A 51 -12.48 -9.86 6.15
CA PRO A 51 -11.78 -9.28 7.30
C PRO A 51 -10.51 -8.54 6.85
N TYR A 52 -10.17 -7.44 7.52
CA TYR A 52 -9.03 -6.60 7.15
C TYR A 52 -7.91 -6.61 8.19
N TRP A 53 -6.71 -6.22 7.76
CA TRP A 53 -5.64 -5.91 8.69
C TRP A 53 -5.98 -4.64 9.48
N VAL A 54 -5.90 -4.73 10.80
CA VAL A 54 -6.40 -3.72 11.75
C VAL A 54 -5.89 -2.30 11.48
N SER A 55 -4.71 -2.15 10.87
CA SER A 55 -4.13 -0.84 10.60
C SER A 55 -4.69 -0.14 9.36
N TYR A 56 -5.40 -0.82 8.45
CA TYR A 56 -5.86 -0.15 7.22
C TYR A 56 -6.82 1.02 7.47
N PRO A 57 -7.90 0.89 8.28
CA PRO A 57 -8.82 2.01 8.50
C PRO A 57 -8.14 3.20 9.18
N GLU A 58 -7.22 2.92 10.11
CA GLU A 58 -6.49 3.96 10.84
C GLU A 58 -5.54 4.75 9.92
N MET A 59 -4.84 4.06 9.01
CA MET A 59 -3.99 4.75 8.03
C MET A 59 -4.80 5.65 7.09
N VAL A 60 -6.00 5.21 6.68
CA VAL A 60 -6.92 6.00 5.85
C VAL A 60 -7.41 7.24 6.61
N ALA A 61 -7.84 7.07 7.87
CA ALA A 61 -8.32 8.16 8.71
C ALA A 61 -7.24 9.23 8.96
N ILE A 62 -5.99 8.81 9.22
CA ILE A 62 -4.85 9.73 9.41
C ILE A 62 -4.62 10.59 8.15
N CYS A 63 -4.87 10.04 6.95
CA CYS A 63 -4.74 10.78 5.69
C CYS A 63 -5.98 11.62 5.34
N GLY A 64 -6.97 11.71 6.24
CA GLY A 64 -8.22 12.44 6.03
C GLY A 64 -9.23 11.74 5.13
N GLY A 65 -8.99 10.48 4.76
CA GLY A 65 -9.92 9.67 3.97
C GLY A 65 -10.99 9.00 4.82
N THR A 66 -11.97 8.40 4.14
CA THR A 66 -13.04 7.61 4.75
C THR A 66 -12.92 6.15 4.34
N SER A 67 -13.17 5.23 5.27
CA SER A 67 -13.09 3.78 4.99
C SER A 67 -14.44 3.23 4.54
N ALA A 68 -14.53 2.83 3.28
CA ALA A 68 -15.67 2.11 2.73
C ALA A 68 -15.51 0.62 3.01
N VAL A 69 -16.12 0.17 4.09
CA VAL A 69 -15.98 -1.21 4.52
C VAL A 69 -17.02 -2.06 3.81
N SER A 70 -16.63 -2.67 2.68
CA SER A 70 -17.52 -3.55 1.91
C SER A 70 -17.67 -4.90 2.60
N LEU A 71 -18.92 -5.25 2.94
CA LEU A 71 -19.33 -6.62 3.23
C LEU A 71 -19.44 -7.34 1.88
N LYS A 72 -18.68 -8.41 1.68
CA LYS A 72 -19.16 -9.52 0.86
C LYS A 72 -19.86 -10.49 1.77
#